data_AF-A0A1D3TUX9-F1
#
_entry.id   AF-A0A1D3TUX9-F1
#
_cell.length_a   1.000
_cell.length_b   1.000
_cell.length_c   1.000
_cell.angle_alpha   90.00
_cell.angle_beta   90.00
_cell.angle_gamma   90.00
#
_symmetry.space_group_name_H-M   'P 1'
#
loop_
_entity.id
_entity.type
_entity.pdbx_description
1 polymer ?
#
loop_
_entity_poly.entity_id
_entity_poly.type
_entity_poly.pdbx_seq_one_letter_code
_entity_poly.pdbx_strand_id
1 'polypeptide(L)'
;MNKNQEKNIQYIFEQYKLYVEMADRVCQRRASTNTFFLSINTAILTVVGTVGFDIKKYSLVISLVGIILSYTWFYILHSYKLLNSGKFEVIHQIEEKLPLNLYGYEWNILGEGKIRSKYWPISHLEKIVPVLFGVVFVIFEVISIIGGW
;
A
#
# COMPACT_ATOMS: atom_id res chain seq x y z
N MET A 1 -34.58 18.17 -18.40
CA MET A 1 -33.24 18.43 -18.97
C MET A 1 -33.34 18.40 -20.48
N ASN A 2 -32.54 19.19 -21.21
CA ASN A 2 -32.50 19.02 -22.67
C ASN A 2 -31.67 17.78 -23.05
N LYS A 3 -31.90 17.23 -24.25
CA LYS A 3 -31.23 16.01 -24.74
C LYS A 3 -29.69 16.10 -24.75
N ASN A 4 -29.12 17.30 -24.92
CA ASN A 4 -27.67 17.53 -24.85
C ASN A 4 -27.15 17.51 -23.40
N GLN A 5 -27.93 17.97 -22.42
CA GLN A 5 -27.57 17.90 -21.00
C GLN A 5 -27.57 16.45 -20.50
N GLU A 6 -28.58 15.66 -20.88
CA GLU A 6 -28.64 14.23 -20.58
C GLU A 6 -27.42 13.50 -21.15
N LYS A 7 -27.08 13.79 -22.42
CA LYS A 7 -25.91 13.22 -23.09
C LYS A 7 -24.59 13.62 -22.42
N ASN A 8 -24.45 14.87 -21.96
CA ASN A 8 -23.28 15.33 -21.23
C ASN A 8 -23.12 14.65 -19.87
N ILE A 9 -24.22 14.51 -19.10
CA ILE A 9 -24.19 13.79 -17.82
C ILE A 9 -23.81 12.33 -18.03
N GLN A 10 -24.31 11.70 -19.10
CA GLN A 10 -23.93 10.33 -19.45
C GLN A 10 -22.43 10.22 -19.74
N TYR A 11 -21.83 11.16 -20.49
CA TYR A 11 -20.39 11.15 -20.73
C TYR A 11 -19.56 11.34 -19.45
N ILE A 12 -19.99 12.21 -18.55
CA ILE A 12 -19.33 12.40 -17.25
C ILE A 12 -19.44 11.12 -16.43
N PHE A 13 -20.60 10.48 -16.41
CA PHE A 13 -20.82 9.23 -15.69
C PHE A 13 -19.95 8.07 -16.22
N GLU A 14 -19.79 7.95 -17.54
CA GLU A 14 -18.89 6.94 -18.12
C GLU A 14 -17.42 7.20 -17.75
N GLN A 15 -16.96 8.46 -17.80
CA GLN A 15 -15.61 8.82 -17.36
C GLN A 15 -15.40 8.54 -15.87
N TYR A 16 -16.39 8.89 -15.04
CA TYR A 16 -16.41 8.60 -13.61
C TYR A 16 -16.26 7.10 -13.36
N LYS A 17 -17.08 6.27 -14.01
CA LYS A 17 -17.06 4.81 -13.86
C LYS A 17 -15.68 4.23 -14.20
N LEU A 18 -15.12 4.63 -15.35
CA LEU A 18 -13.77 4.21 -15.76
C LEU A 18 -12.71 4.65 -14.76
N TYR A 19 -12.82 5.86 -14.21
CA TYR A 19 -11.84 6.40 -13.28
C TYR A 19 -11.89 5.73 -11.91
N VAL A 20 -13.10 5.47 -11.40
CA VAL A 20 -13.32 4.69 -10.17
C VAL A 20 -12.77 3.28 -10.32
N GLU A 21 -13.01 2.61 -11.46
CA GLU A 21 -12.44 1.29 -11.72
C GLU A 21 -10.91 1.33 -11.74
N MET A 22 -10.30 2.36 -12.35
CA MET A 22 -8.86 2.55 -12.30
C MET A 22 -8.33 2.80 -10.88
N ALA A 23 -9.08 3.48 -10.02
CA ALA A 23 -8.72 3.67 -8.62
C ALA A 23 -8.76 2.33 -7.86
N ASP A 24 -9.80 1.52 -8.06
CA ASP A 24 -9.90 0.19 -7.46
C ASP A 24 -8.74 -0.72 -7.92
N ARG A 25 -8.39 -0.72 -9.20
CA ARG A 25 -7.23 -1.47 -9.71
C ARG A 25 -5.92 -1.07 -9.02
N VAL A 26 -5.76 0.19 -8.63
CA VAL A 26 -4.58 0.63 -7.84
C VAL A 26 -4.61 0.01 -6.44
N CYS A 27 -5.78 -0.01 -5.78
CA CYS A 27 -5.95 -0.70 -4.49
C CYS A 27 -5.60 -2.19 -4.59
N GLN A 28 -6.11 -2.89 -5.62
CA GLN A 28 -5.79 -4.29 -5.86
C GLN A 28 -4.28 -4.51 -6.09
N ARG A 29 -3.63 -3.64 -6.88
CA ARG A 29 -2.19 -3.72 -7.13
C ARG A 29 -1.37 -3.48 -5.86
N ARG A 30 -1.82 -2.59 -4.97
CA ARG A 30 -1.21 -2.39 -3.65
C ARG A 30 -1.33 -3.63 -2.77
N ALA A 31 -2.51 -4.27 -2.72
CA ALA A 31 -2.71 -5.49 -1.97
C ALA A 31 -1.82 -6.64 -2.49
N SER A 32 -1.74 -6.81 -3.81
CA SER A 32 -0.84 -7.80 -4.44
C SER A 32 0.63 -7.51 -4.12
N THR A 33 1.05 -6.24 -4.17
CA THR A 33 2.41 -5.82 -3.81
C THR A 33 2.72 -6.16 -2.35
N ASN A 34 1.77 -5.91 -1.44
CA ASN A 34 1.91 -6.23 -0.03
C ASN A 34 2.14 -7.73 0.20
N THR A 35 1.33 -8.57 -0.44
CA THR A 35 1.49 -10.03 -0.38
C THR A 35 2.81 -10.50 -0.97
N PHE A 36 3.23 -9.94 -2.11
CA PHE A 36 4.51 -10.28 -2.74
C PHE A 36 5.70 -10.03 -1.80
N PHE A 37 5.78 -8.83 -1.22
CA PHE A 37 6.88 -8.48 -0.32
C PHE A 37 6.83 -9.24 1.00
N LEU A 38 5.63 -9.52 1.54
CA LEU A 38 5.49 -10.36 2.73
C LEU A 38 6.03 -11.76 2.46
N SER A 39 5.66 -12.36 1.33
CA SER A 39 6.09 -13.71 0.95
C SER A 39 7.60 -13.80 0.75
N ILE A 40 8.21 -12.88 0.00
CA ILE A 40 9.66 -12.93 -0.26
C ILE A 40 10.49 -12.71 1.01
N ASN A 41 10.10 -11.77 1.88
CA ASN A 41 10.82 -11.54 3.13
C ASN A 41 10.66 -12.71 4.10
N THR A 42 9.45 -13.29 4.19
CA THR A 42 9.20 -14.49 5.00
C THR A 42 10.00 -15.70 4.49
N ALA A 43 10.12 -15.86 3.17
CA ALA A 43 10.91 -16.92 2.56
C ALA A 43 12.39 -16.78 2.91
N ILE A 44 12.95 -15.56 2.83
CA ILE A 44 14.34 -15.30 3.24
C ILE A 44 14.55 -15.66 4.71
N LEU A 45 13.68 -15.17 5.61
CA LEU A 45 13.79 -15.48 7.04
C LEU A 45 13.65 -16.98 7.33
N THR A 46 12.77 -17.68 6.61
CA THR A 46 12.62 -19.14 6.74
C THR A 46 13.89 -19.85 6.33
N VAL A 47 14.50 -19.48 5.19
CA VAL A 47 15.76 -20.09 4.73
C VAL A 47 16.88 -19.87 5.74
N VAL A 48 16.99 -18.65 6.28
CA VAL A 48 17.97 -18.31 7.33
C VAL A 48 17.73 -19.09 8.63
N GLY A 49 16.46 -19.24 9.04
CA GLY A 49 16.11 -19.88 10.32
C GLY A 49 16.12 -21.40 10.30
N THR A 50 15.95 -22.03 9.13
CA THR A 50 15.78 -23.48 9.00
C THR A 50 16.95 -24.20 8.34
N VAL A 51 17.67 -23.54 7.43
CA VAL A 51 18.72 -24.20 6.68
C VAL A 51 20.06 -23.88 7.32
N GLY A 52 20.78 -24.92 7.74
CA GLY A 52 22.17 -24.84 8.22
C GLY A 52 23.17 -24.52 7.12
N PHE A 53 22.85 -23.57 6.23
CA PHE A 53 23.84 -22.97 5.34
C PHE A 53 24.94 -22.32 6.18
N ASP A 54 26.11 -22.12 5.57
CA ASP A 54 27.18 -21.31 6.13
C ASP A 54 26.76 -19.83 6.08
N ILE A 55 25.70 -19.52 6.84
CA ILE A 55 25.02 -18.21 6.92
C ILE A 55 26.04 -17.13 7.25
N LYS A 56 27.09 -17.49 7.99
CA LYS A 56 28.25 -16.68 8.34
C LYS A 56 28.86 -15.97 7.13
N LYS A 57 29.08 -16.70 6.03
CA LYS A 57 29.75 -16.15 4.84
C LYS A 57 28.87 -15.17 4.09
N TYR A 58 27.56 -15.31 4.20
CA TYR A 58 26.58 -14.56 3.41
C TYR A 58 25.65 -13.69 4.26
N SER A 59 25.87 -13.57 5.57
CA SER A 59 24.98 -12.88 6.52
C SER A 59 24.78 -11.44 6.09
N LEU A 60 25.89 -10.73 5.83
CA LEU A 60 25.86 -9.35 5.34
C LEU A 60 25.07 -9.21 4.04
N VAL A 61 25.23 -10.13 3.08
CA VAL A 61 24.50 -10.08 1.80
C VAL A 61 23.00 -10.31 2.02
N ILE A 62 22.64 -11.29 2.86
CA ILE A 62 21.25 -11.61 3.19
C ILE A 62 20.59 -10.44 3.92
N SER A 63 21.26 -9.87 4.92
CA SER A 63 20.80 -8.71 5.68
C SER A 63 20.58 -7.50 4.78
N LEU A 64 21.55 -7.18 3.90
CA LEU A 64 21.43 -6.07 2.96
C LEU A 64 20.26 -6.28 1.99
N VAL A 65 20.10 -7.47 1.42
CA VAL A 65 18.97 -7.78 0.53
C VAL A 65 17.64 -7.62 1.27
N GLY A 66 17.52 -8.16 2.48
CA GLY A 66 16.31 -8.05 3.29
C GLY A 66 15.97 -6.61 3.66
N ILE A 67 16.96 -5.79 4.03
CA ILE A 67 16.79 -4.37 4.32
C ILE A 67 16.36 -3.61 3.06
N ILE A 68 17.01 -3.85 1.91
CA ILE A 68 16.67 -3.19 0.64
C ILE A 68 15.24 -3.56 0.20
N LEU A 69 14.84 -4.83 0.33
CA LEU A 69 13.49 -5.28 0.02
C LEU A 69 12.47 -4.61 0.95
N SER A 70 12.74 -4.56 2.25
CA SER A 70 11.88 -3.92 3.26
C SER A 70 11.74 -2.40 3.01
N TYR A 71 12.84 -1.73 2.68
CA TYR A 71 12.85 -0.32 2.30
C TYR A 71 12.04 -0.08 1.04
N THR A 72 12.29 -0.86 -0.02
CA THR A 72 11.58 -0.74 -1.30
C THR A 72 10.08 -0.97 -1.12
N TRP A 73 9.70 -1.97 -0.32
CA TRP A 73 8.31 -2.25 0.03
C TRP A 73 7.63 -1.05 0.69
N PHE A 74 8.28 -0.44 1.68
CA PHE A 74 7.77 0.75 2.37
C PHE A 74 7.50 1.90 1.39
N TYR A 75 8.46 2.19 0.50
CA TYR A 75 8.33 3.27 -0.49
C TYR A 75 7.23 3.01 -1.50
N ILE A 76 7.09 1.77 -1.98
CA ILE A 76 6.03 1.43 -2.92
C ILE A 76 4.65 1.56 -2.25
N LEU A 77 4.48 1.09 -1.01
CA LEU A 77 3.23 1.31 -0.27
C LEU A 77 2.95 2.80 -0.02
N HIS A 78 3.98 3.59 0.26
CA HIS A 78 3.86 5.03 0.40
C HIS A 78 3.38 5.69 -0.90
N SER A 79 4.00 5.34 -2.03
CA SER A 79 3.61 5.83 -3.35
C SER A 79 2.16 5.49 -3.70
N TYR A 80 1.73 4.24 -3.46
CA TYR A 80 0.34 3.86 -3.66
C TYR A 80 -0.63 4.64 -2.78
N LYS A 81 -0.27 4.93 -1.52
CA LYS A 81 -1.10 5.79 -0.65
C LYS A 81 -1.30 7.18 -1.28
N LEU A 82 -0.22 7.83 -1.73
CA LEU A 82 -0.32 9.17 -2.32
C LEU A 82 -1.13 9.16 -3.62
N LEU A 83 -0.86 8.19 -4.50
CA LEU A 83 -1.60 8.05 -5.75
C LEU A 83 -3.09 7.86 -5.51
N ASN A 84 -3.45 7.01 -4.53
CA ASN A 84 -4.84 6.75 -4.22
C ASN A 84 -5.52 7.99 -3.63
N SER A 85 -4.86 8.72 -2.72
CA SER A 85 -5.36 9.99 -2.22
C SER A 85 -5.63 11.00 -3.33
N GLY A 86 -4.72 11.13 -4.30
CA GLY A 86 -4.93 12.01 -5.46
C GLY A 86 -6.08 11.54 -6.37
N LYS A 87 -6.25 10.23 -6.54
CA LYS A 87 -7.38 9.68 -7.31
C LYS A 87 -8.73 9.95 -6.64
N PHE A 88 -8.83 9.78 -5.33
CA PHE A 88 -10.06 10.08 -4.59
C PHE A 88 -10.45 11.55 -4.67
N GLU A 89 -9.47 12.46 -4.65
CA GLU A 89 -9.72 13.89 -4.85
C GLU A 89 -10.33 14.16 -6.24
N VAL A 90 -9.79 13.56 -7.29
CA VAL A 90 -10.34 13.68 -8.65
C VAL A 90 -11.75 13.08 -8.75
N ILE A 91 -12.00 11.93 -8.10
CA ILE A 91 -13.33 11.31 -8.03
C ILE A 91 -14.33 12.29 -7.42
N HIS A 92 -13.99 12.91 -6.29
CA HIS A 92 -14.86 13.86 -5.60
C HIS A 92 -15.20 15.08 -6.48
N GLN A 93 -14.22 15.63 -7.20
CA GLN A 93 -14.43 16.75 -8.12
C GLN A 93 -15.30 16.38 -9.34
N ILE A 94 -15.27 15.12 -9.78
CA ILE A 94 -16.16 14.63 -10.84
C ILE A 94 -17.59 14.46 -10.30
N GLU A 95 -17.72 13.96 -9.07
CA GLU A 95 -19.00 13.75 -8.39
C GLU A 95 -19.81 15.04 -8.19
N GLU A 96 -19.16 16.20 -8.04
CA GLU A 96 -19.85 17.51 -7.98
C GLU A 96 -20.68 17.82 -9.25
N LYS A 97 -20.35 17.18 -10.37
CA LYS A 97 -21.06 17.34 -11.65
C LYS A 97 -22.13 16.27 -11.87
N LEU A 98 -22.21 15.28 -10.97
CA LEU A 98 -23.17 14.20 -11.01
C LEU A 98 -24.34 14.47 -10.05
N PRO A 99 -25.51 13.84 -10.23
CA PRO A 99 -26.64 14.01 -9.33
C PRO A 99 -26.38 13.54 -7.90
N LEU A 100 -25.42 12.62 -7.72
CA LEU A 100 -25.07 12.03 -6.44
C LEU A 100 -23.54 12.04 -6.26
N ASN A 101 -23.12 12.34 -5.04
CA ASN A 101 -21.72 12.37 -4.62
C ASN A 101 -21.50 11.27 -3.58
N LEU A 102 -21.32 10.05 -4.06
CA LEU A 102 -21.32 8.85 -3.23
C LEU A 102 -20.04 8.75 -2.40
N TYR A 103 -18.87 8.92 -3.02
CA TYR A 103 -17.59 8.84 -2.32
C TYR A 103 -17.37 10.04 -1.41
N GLY A 104 -17.77 11.25 -1.81
CA GLY A 104 -17.71 12.40 -0.91
C GLY A 104 -18.63 12.26 0.30
N TYR A 105 -19.84 11.74 0.10
CA TYR A 105 -20.76 11.47 1.21
C TYR A 105 -20.23 10.37 2.13
N GLU A 106 -19.69 9.28 1.58
CA GLU A 106 -19.02 8.22 2.34
C GLU A 106 -17.87 8.80 3.18
N TRP A 107 -17.00 9.62 2.58
CA TRP A 107 -15.88 10.26 3.26
C TRP A 107 -16.34 11.17 4.41
N ASN A 108 -17.45 11.89 4.24
CA ASN A 108 -18.06 12.69 5.30
C ASN A 108 -18.59 11.81 6.46
N ILE A 109 -19.29 10.71 6.15
CA ILE A 109 -19.77 9.75 7.15
C ILE A 109 -18.60 9.19 7.97
N LEU A 110 -17.50 8.83 7.30
CA LEU A 110 -16.26 8.34 7.91
C LEU A 110 -15.50 9.41 8.71
N GLY A 111 -16.02 10.64 8.77
CA GLY A 111 -15.47 11.72 9.57
C GLY A 111 -14.22 12.35 8.97
N GLU A 112 -14.06 12.27 7.64
CA GLU A 112 -13.01 12.93 6.87
C GLU A 112 -11.58 12.61 7.36
N GLY A 113 -11.39 11.44 7.98
CA GLY A 113 -10.12 11.05 8.59
C GLY A 113 -9.75 11.81 9.88
N LYS A 114 -10.61 12.71 10.38
CA LYS A 114 -10.43 13.46 11.63
C LYS A 114 -10.85 12.64 12.86
N ILE A 115 -11.80 11.73 12.68
CA ILE A 115 -12.39 10.95 13.77
C ILE A 115 -11.87 9.51 13.74
N ARG A 116 -10.86 9.24 14.57
CA ARG A 116 -10.16 7.94 14.63
C ARG A 116 -11.05 6.77 15.05
N SER A 117 -12.16 7.02 15.76
CA SER A 117 -13.15 6.00 16.12
C SER A 117 -14.08 5.61 14.96
N LYS A 118 -14.21 6.45 13.92
CA LYS A 118 -15.04 6.17 12.74
C LYS A 118 -14.27 5.48 11.63
N TYR A 119 -13.02 5.90 11.40
CA TYR A 119 -12.18 5.30 10.37
C TYR A 119 -10.73 5.22 10.82
N TRP A 120 -10.22 4.00 10.90
CA TRP A 120 -8.81 3.74 11.13
C TRP A 120 -8.14 3.39 9.80
N PRO A 121 -7.25 4.23 9.26
CA PRO A 121 -6.66 3.94 7.96
C PRO A 121 -5.73 2.73 8.06
N ILE A 122 -6.14 1.62 7.43
CA ILE A 122 -5.38 0.36 7.30
C ILE A 122 -3.95 0.62 6.76
N SER A 123 -3.79 1.69 5.99
CA SER A 123 -2.50 2.16 5.47
C SER A 123 -1.41 2.42 6.49
N HIS A 124 -1.74 2.66 7.75
CA HIS A 124 -0.71 2.79 8.79
C HIS A 124 -0.17 1.43 9.20
N LEU A 125 -1.04 0.42 9.31
CA LEU A 125 -0.64 -0.95 9.66
C LEU A 125 0.23 -1.57 8.57
N GLU A 126 -0.17 -1.44 7.31
CA GLU A 126 0.61 -1.97 6.18
C GLU A 126 2.01 -1.37 6.07
N LYS A 127 2.21 -0.12 6.51
CA LYS A 127 3.54 0.52 6.50
C LYS A 127 4.43 0.09 7.66
N ILE A 128 3.85 -0.36 8.77
CA ILE A 128 4.62 -0.85 9.93
C ILE A 128 5.29 -2.18 9.61
N VAL A 129 4.62 -3.05 8.84
CA VAL A 129 5.14 -4.39 8.51
C VAL A 129 6.52 -4.35 7.83
N PRO A 130 6.76 -3.58 6.74
CA PRO A 130 8.09 -3.45 6.16
C PRO A 130 9.15 -2.96 7.16
N VAL A 131 8.80 -2.04 8.06
CA VAL A 131 9.73 -1.55 9.09
C VAL A 131 10.11 -2.67 10.06
N LEU A 132 9.14 -3.49 10.49
CA LEU A 132 9.40 -4.64 11.36
C LEU A 132 10.36 -5.64 10.69
N PHE A 133 10.15 -5.97 9.42
CA PHE A 133 11.07 -6.84 8.68
C PHE A 133 12.46 -6.22 8.57
N GLY A 134 12.56 -4.93 8.26
CA GLY A 134 13.85 -4.21 8.24
C GLY A 134 14.58 -4.29 9.59
N VAL A 135 13.87 -4.09 10.70
CA VAL A 135 14.43 -4.23 12.05
C VAL A 135 14.90 -5.65 12.32
N VAL A 136 14.13 -6.67 11.91
CA VAL A 136 14.53 -8.08 12.07
C VAL A 136 15.83 -8.37 11.32
N PHE A 137 16.00 -7.89 10.09
CA PHE A 137 17.26 -8.06 9.35
C PHE A 137 18.44 -7.34 9.99
N VAL A 138 18.22 -6.14 10.57
CA VAL A 138 19.26 -5.43 11.32
C VAL A 138 19.66 -6.20 12.59
N ILE A 139 18.69 -6.72 13.35
CA ILE A 139 18.96 -7.54 14.54
C ILE A 139 19.72 -8.81 14.15
N PHE A 140 19.32 -9.46 13.07
CA PHE A 140 19.99 -10.64 12.53
C PHE A 140 21.47 -10.36 12.21
N GLU A 141 21.77 -9.23 11.56
CA GLU A 141 23.15 -8.82 11.28
C GLU A 141 23.95 -8.54 12.56
N VAL A 142 23.36 -7.82 13.52
CA VAL A 142 24.01 -7.52 14.81
C VAL A 142 24.35 -8.80 15.57
N ILE A 143 23.43 -9.79 15.57
CA ILE A 143 23.67 -11.10 16.18
C ILE A 143 24.80 -11.84 15.46
N SER A 144 24.85 -11.81 14.12
CA SER A 144 25.94 -12.42 13.35
C SER A 144 27.30 -11.82 13.72
N ILE A 145 27.38 -10.49 13.87
CA ILE A 145 28.63 -9.80 14.24
C ILE A 145 29.04 -10.12 15.69
N ILE A 146 28.12 -10.00 16.66
CA ILE A 146 28.41 -10.21 18.09
C ILE A 146 28.71 -11.68 18.38
N GLY A 147 27.97 -12.58 17.74
CA GLY A 147 28.16 -14.02 17.91
C GLY A 147 29.54 -14.47 17.47
N GLY A 148 30.25 -13.70 16.62
CA GLY A 148 31.53 -14.12 16.05
C GLY A 148 31.42 -15.41 15.26
N TRP A 149 30.21 -15.74 14.80
CA TRP A 149 29.93 -16.88 13.95
C TRP A 149 29.84 -16.40 12.51
#